data_AF-A0A938H420-F1
#
_entry.id   AF-A0A938H420-F1
#
_cell.length_a   1.000
_cell.length_b   1.000
_cell.length_c   1.000
_cell.angle_alpha   90.00
_cell.angle_beta   90.00
_cell.angle_gamma   90.00
#
_symmetry.space_group_name_H-M   'P 1'
#
loop_
_entity.id
_entity.type
_entity.pdbx_description
1 polymer ?
#
loop_
_entity_poly.entity_id
_entity_poly.type
_entity_poly.pdbx_seq_one_letter_code
_entity_poly.pdbx_strand_id
1 'polypeptide(L)' 'MRSIAVAAGGAVTIVWDSDPLGVYTIEATGNLSDPQSWVVVKSGIASQGATTSDTVDGNGAAKRFYRVKGAIGQ' A
#
# COMPACT_ATOMS: atom_id res chain seq x y z
N MET A 1 -0.69 8.06 -5.56
CA MET A 1 0.47 7.52 -4.81
C MET A 1 1.58 8.55 -4.92
N ARG A 2 2.13 9.02 -3.81
CA ARG A 2 3.12 10.11 -3.79
C ARG A 2 4.55 9.59 -3.78
N SER A 3 4.87 8.68 -2.86
CA SER A 3 6.22 8.12 -2.74
C SER A 3 6.19 6.70 -2.18
N ILE A 4 7.26 5.95 -2.47
CA ILE A 4 7.55 4.65 -1.88
C ILE A 4 9.03 4.62 -1.49
N ALA A 5 9.32 4.16 -0.29
CA ALA A 5 10.68 4.00 0.21
C ALA A 5 10.86 2.60 0.80
N VAL A 6 12.01 2.00 0.57
CA VAL A 6 12.39 0.70 1.14
C VAL A 6 13.43 0.95 2.23
N ALA A 7 13.16 0.48 3.44
CA ALA A 7 14.06 0.56 4.58
C ALA A 7 15.00 -0.65 4.64
N ALA A 8 16.10 -0.50 5.40
CA ALA A 8 16.96 -1.63 5.75
C ALA A 8 16.12 -2.71 6.47
N GLY A 9 16.23 -3.96 6.04
CA GLY A 9 15.39 -5.06 6.53
C GLY A 9 14.15 -5.37 5.68
N GLY A 10 13.93 -4.63 4.58
CA GLY A 10 12.89 -4.95 3.60
C GLY A 10 11.50 -4.40 3.92
N ALA A 11 11.36 -3.58 4.97
CA ALA A 11 10.14 -2.83 5.22
C ALA A 11 9.94 -1.77 4.12
N VAL A 12 8.69 -1.53 3.74
CA VAL A 12 8.31 -0.63 2.65
C VAL A 12 7.33 0.40 3.19
N THR A 13 7.73 1.67 3.18
CA THR A 13 6.87 2.80 3.54
C THR A 13 6.25 3.39 2.28
N ILE A 14 4.93 3.47 2.25
CA ILE A 14 4.14 4.00 1.14
C ILE A 14 3.42 5.26 1.62
N VAL A 15 3.46 6.32 0.81
CA VAL A 15 2.79 7.59 1.07
C VAL A 15 1.85 7.91 -0.09
N TRP A 16 0.60 8.26 0.20
CA TRP A 16 -0.41 8.57 -0.81
C TRP A 16 -1.29 9.74 -0.40
N ASP A 17 -1.84 10.43 -1.39
CA ASP A 17 -2.92 11.39 -1.18
C ASP A 17 -4.18 10.65 -0.74
N SER A 18 -4.81 11.13 0.32
CA SER A 18 -5.97 10.51 0.94
C SER A 18 -7.13 11.49 1.09
N ASP A 19 -8.33 10.96 0.98
CA ASP A 19 -9.54 11.58 1.48
C ASP A 19 -9.48 11.58 3.02
N PRO A 20 -9.79 12.68 3.72
CA PRO A 20 -9.75 12.77 5.18
C PRO A 20 -10.61 11.74 5.93
N LEU A 21 -11.65 11.18 5.30
CA LEU A 21 -12.54 10.17 5.88
C LEU A 21 -12.38 8.79 5.22
N GLY A 22 -11.39 8.64 4.34
CA GLY A 22 -11.13 7.39 3.63
C GLY A 22 -10.56 6.29 4.53
N VAL A 23 -10.89 5.04 4.18
CA VAL A 23 -10.24 3.84 4.72
C VAL A 23 -9.52 3.12 3.58
N TYR A 24 -8.27 2.73 3.81
CA TYR A 24 -7.39 2.22 2.77
C TYR A 24 -6.92 0.79 3.02
N THR A 25 -6.64 0.11 1.91
CA THR A 25 -6.04 -1.23 1.85
C THR A 25 -4.82 -1.18 0.94
N ILE A 26 -3.70 -1.74 1.41
CA ILE A 26 -2.48 -1.96 0.63
C ILE A 26 -2.49 -3.41 0.16
N GLU A 27 -2.33 -3.57 -1.15
CA GLU A 27 -2.16 -4.86 -1.79
C GLU A 27 -0.79 -4.95 -2.45
N ALA A 28 -0.25 -6.16 -2.54
CA ALA A 28 1.01 -6.44 -3.21
C ALA A 28 0.88 -7.59 -4.21
N THR A 29 1.72 -7.57 -5.24
CA THR A 29 1.87 -8.68 -6.18
C THR A 29 3.33 -8.86 -6.59
N GLY A 30 3.70 -10.08 -7.00
CA GLY A 30 5.03 -10.40 -7.51
C GLY A 30 5.23 -10.04 -8.99
N ASN A 31 4.14 -9.86 -9.75
CA ASN A 31 4.19 -9.59 -11.18
C ASN A 31 3.00 -8.72 -11.63
N LEU A 32 3.17 -8.01 -12.75
CA LEU A 32 2.11 -7.21 -13.38
C LEU A 32 1.55 -7.87 -14.63
N SER A 33 2.02 -9.08 -14.96
CA SER A 33 1.55 -9.85 -16.12
C SER A 33 0.16 -10.41 -15.83
N ASP A 34 -0.66 -10.53 -16.86
CA ASP A 34 -1.99 -11.13 -16.72
C ASP A 34 -1.87 -12.68 -16.66
N PRO A 35 -2.57 -13.37 -15.73
CA PRO A 35 -3.44 -12.84 -14.68
C PRO A 35 -2.66 -12.28 -13.47
N GLN A 36 -3.04 -11.07 -13.04
CA GLN A 36 -2.46 -10.43 -11.87
C GLN A 36 -3.02 -11.02 -10.58
N SER A 37 -2.15 -11.53 -9.71
CA SER A 37 -2.52 -12.03 -8.37
C SER A 37 -2.15 -11.00 -7.30
N TRP A 38 -3.07 -10.10 -6.99
CA TRP A 38 -2.91 -9.11 -5.93
C TRP A 38 -3.38 -9.69 -4.59
N VAL A 39 -2.53 -9.59 -3.57
CA VAL A 39 -2.81 -10.07 -2.21
C VAL A 39 -2.86 -8.89 -1.26
N VAL A 40 -3.84 -8.85 -0.36
CA VAL A 40 -3.92 -7.85 0.70
C VAL A 40 -2.77 -8.06 1.67
N VAL A 41 -1.95 -7.03 1.86
CA VAL A 41 -0.85 -7.03 2.85
C VAL A 41 -1.21 -6.23 4.10
N LYS A 42 -2.09 -5.24 3.97
CA LYS A 42 -2.64 -4.47 5.10
C LYS A 42 -3.98 -3.86 4.73
N SER A 43 -4.93 -3.84 5.65
CA SER A 43 -6.27 -3.27 5.47
C SER A 43 -6.68 -2.43 6.69
N GLY A 44 -7.75 -1.65 6.54
CA GLY A 44 -8.30 -0.85 7.64
C GLY A 44 -7.44 0.36 8.00
N ILE A 45 -6.65 0.87 7.06
CA ILE A 45 -5.78 2.03 7.30
C ILE A 45 -6.67 3.28 7.26
N ALA A 46 -6.98 3.83 8.44
CA ALA A 46 -7.69 5.10 8.54
C ALA A 46 -6.84 6.23 7.97
N SER A 47 -7.51 7.17 7.30
CA SER A 47 -6.86 8.38 6.80
C SER A 47 -6.20 9.17 7.92
N GLN A 48 -5.03 9.74 7.63
CA GLN A 48 -4.28 10.64 8.52
C GLN A 48 -4.43 12.12 8.09
N GLY A 49 -5.39 12.43 7.20
CA GLY A 49 -5.64 13.75 6.64
C GLY A 49 -5.60 13.74 5.11
N ALA A 50 -5.10 14.82 4.50
CA ALA A 50 -4.94 14.90 3.04
C ALA A 50 -3.83 13.98 2.49
N THR A 51 -2.94 13.49 3.35
CA THR A 51 -1.89 12.55 3.02
C THR A 51 -1.82 11.49 4.10
N THR A 52 -1.80 10.22 3.69
CA THR A 52 -1.65 9.07 4.59
C THR A 52 -0.36 8.34 4.27
N SER A 53 0.28 7.82 5.31
CA SER A 53 1.45 6.97 5.18
C SER A 53 1.31 5.71 6.01
N ASP A 54 1.83 4.60 5.49
CA ASP A 54 1.89 3.35 6.22
C ASP A 54 3.11 2.51 5.77
N THR A 55 3.58 1.65 6.65
CA THR A 55 4.71 0.75 6.43
C THR A 55 4.25 -0.70 6.49
N VAL A 56 4.61 -1.47 5.47
CA VAL A 56 4.33 -2.90 5.36
C VAL A 56 5.64 -3.68 5.24
N ASP A 57 5.63 -4.94 5.65
CA ASP A 57 6.78 -5.81 5.44
C ASP A 57 6.87 -6.23 3.95
N GLY A 58 8.06 -6.12 3.37
CA GLY A 58 8.38 -6.65 2.04
C GLY A 58 8.52 -8.18 2.00
N ASN A 59 8.46 -8.85 3.16
CA ASN A 59 8.67 -10.28 3.42
C ASN A 59 9.94 -10.82 2.74
N GLY A 60 11.00 -10.02 2.67
CA GLY A 60 12.25 -10.38 2.00
C GLY A 60 12.12 -10.66 0.49
N ALA A 61 11.01 -10.28 -0.15
CA ALA A 61 10.84 -10.47 -1.59
C ALA A 61 11.78 -9.55 -2.37
N ALA A 62 12.55 -10.11 -3.31
CA ALA A 62 13.49 -9.35 -4.14
C ALA A 62 12.79 -8.29 -5.01
N LYS A 63 11.51 -8.52 -5.36
CA LYS A 63 10.69 -7.60 -6.12
C LYS A 63 9.22 -7.77 -5.75
N ARG A 64 8.55 -6.65 -5.48
CA ARG A 64 7.11 -6.57 -5.29
C ARG A 64 6.58 -5.29 -5.92
N PHE A 65 5.34 -5.36 -6.37
CA PHE A 65 4.55 -4.21 -6.79
C PHE A 65 3.47 -3.97 -5.74
N TYR A 66 3.16 -2.71 -5.49
CA TYR A 66 2.20 -2.30 -4.47
C TYR A 66 1.13 -1.41 -5.09
N ARG A 67 -0.10 -1.52 -4.58
CA ARG A 67 -1.17 -0.57 -4.86
C ARG A 67 -1.96 -0.27 -3.59
N VAL A 68 -2.51 0.93 -3.54
CA VAL A 68 -3.41 1.37 -2.49
C VAL A 68 -4.82 1.46 -3.06
N LYS A 69 -5.78 0.83 -2.40
CA LYS A 69 -7.22 0.97 -2.69
C LYS A 69 -7.88 1.75 -1.56
N GLY A 70 -8.62 2.80 -1.92
CA GLY A 70 -9.50 3.49 -0.98
C GLY A 70 -10.92 2.95 -1.07
N ALA A 71 -11.56 2.76 0.08
CA ALA A 71 -13.00 2.75 0.19
C ALA A 71 -13.43 4.12 0.71
N ILE A 72 -14.17 4.86 -0.11
CA ILE A 72 -14.95 6.00 0.39
C ILE A 72 -16.14 5.38 1.12
N GLY A 73 -16.31 5.72 2.41
CA GLY A 73 -17.54 5.38 3.13
C GLY A 73 -18.71 5.99 2.35
N GLN A 74 -19.59 5.14 1.82
CA GLN A 74 -20.87 5.58 1.26
C GLN A 74 -21.80 6.04 2.38
#